data_AF-A0A101GM56-F1
#
_entry.id   AF-A0A101GM56-F1
#
_cell.length_a   1.000
_cell.length_b   1.000
_cell.length_c   1.000
_cell.angle_alpha   90.00
_cell.angle_beta   90.00
_cell.angle_gamma   90.00
#
_symmetry.space_group_name_H-M   'P 1'
#
loop_
_entity.id
_entity.type
_entity.pdbx_description
1 polymer ?
#
loop_
_entity_poly.entity_id
_entity_poly.type
_entity_poly.pdbx_seq_one_letter_code
_entity_poly.pdbx_strand_id
1 'polypeptide(L)'
;MFRIYRTVEAAPVPRTEETGTFEPGSWVCMINPTAGEIEEISGRLSIPGDYLRAALDEEERPRTETEDGVTLIVIDIPVPYPEQTILYTTMPLGIIVTSDTIVTVCLRDNPIVQDFTNARVKLFYTFKKTRFVLQILFRNASYFLQYLRQIERLSDRIGAELNQSMRNRELIQLMNLKKSLVYFSTSLRSNQIVLDKTLTFQPLRMYEDDTDLLEDVIIENKQAIEMASTYSTILSETMDAFASIISNNFNNILKLLTSITIILAVPTMIASFLGMNVPVPLQDNPYGFLIIMFSSHLTVPELLPLWGRPTSKPEGFSCSLTLALRVRQVIILHAACRADESGRPGVRCTPEGSGWRRKSGAVALGTTRYITDPT
;
A
#
# COMPACT_ATOMS: atom_id res chain seq x y z
N MET A 1 16.39 9.94 34.42
CA MET A 1 17.83 10.11 34.72
C MET A 1 18.43 11.06 33.71
N PHE A 2 18.72 12.29 34.11
CA PHE A 2 19.50 13.23 33.29
C PHE A 2 21.01 13.03 33.49
N ARG A 3 21.80 13.41 32.48
CA ARG A 3 23.27 13.44 32.50
C ARG A 3 23.76 14.79 32.00
N ILE A 4 24.92 15.23 32.48
CA ILE A 4 25.47 16.55 32.15
C ILE A 4 26.86 16.39 31.59
N TYR A 5 27.05 16.92 30.39
CA TYR A 5 28.25 16.80 29.59
C TYR A 5 28.91 18.15 29.37
N ARG A 6 30.24 18.17 29.33
CA ARG A 6 31.04 19.33 28.92
C ARG A 6 32.14 18.89 27.97
N THR A 7 32.45 19.72 26.97
CA THR A 7 33.65 19.51 26.16
C THR A 7 34.89 19.92 26.93
N VAL A 8 35.85 19.01 27.05
CA VAL A 8 37.20 19.26 27.56
C VAL A 8 38.18 19.33 26.39
N GLU A 9 39.01 20.37 26.35
CA GLU A 9 40.04 20.56 25.31
C GLU A 9 41.26 19.67 25.56
N ALA A 10 41.08 18.36 25.40
CA ALA A 10 42.17 17.39 25.36
C ALA A 10 42.75 17.29 23.95
N ALA A 11 44.00 17.72 23.74
CA ALA A 11 44.67 17.52 22.46
C ALA A 11 44.82 16.01 22.15
N PRO A 12 44.63 15.54 20.88
CA PRO A 12 44.46 16.33 19.66
C PRO A 12 43.00 16.50 19.17
N VAL A 13 41.98 16.02 19.89
CA VAL A 13 40.57 16.10 19.48
C VAL A 13 39.69 16.35 20.71
N PRO A 14 38.77 17.34 20.70
CA PRO A 14 37.90 17.63 21.85
C PRO A 14 37.14 16.38 22.31
N ARG A 15 37.04 16.20 23.63
CA ARG A 15 36.32 15.09 24.25
C ARG A 15 35.10 15.58 25.01
N THR A 16 34.01 14.85 24.89
CA THR A 16 32.81 15.02 25.72
C THR A 16 32.99 14.22 27.00
N GLU A 17 32.98 14.85 28.17
CA GLU A 17 33.08 14.17 29.46
C GLU A 17 31.85 14.48 30.33
N GLU A 18 31.41 13.51 31.13
CA GLU A 18 30.27 13.67 32.04
C GLU A 18 30.75 14.34 33.34
N THR A 19 30.32 15.57 33.59
CA THR A 19 30.79 16.38 34.74
C THR A 19 29.86 16.28 35.94
N GLY A 20 28.56 16.03 35.72
CA GLY A 20 27.54 16.08 36.78
C GLY A 20 27.27 17.48 37.36
N THR A 21 27.92 18.53 36.86
CA THR A 21 27.85 19.91 37.36
C THR A 21 27.27 20.86 36.32
N PHE A 22 26.48 21.84 36.78
CA PHE A 22 25.91 22.88 35.92
C PHE A 22 26.92 24.02 35.76
N GLU A 23 27.49 24.11 34.57
CA GLU A 23 28.51 25.11 34.21
C GLU A 23 28.13 25.77 32.87
N PRO A 24 28.48 27.05 32.64
CA PRO A 24 28.27 27.68 31.33
C PRO A 24 28.94 26.90 30.20
N GLY A 25 28.20 26.66 29.12
CA GLY A 25 28.59 25.83 27.99
C GLY A 25 28.41 24.32 28.22
N SER A 26 27.69 23.89 29.25
CA SER A 26 27.32 22.47 29.44
C SER A 26 26.13 22.05 28.57
N TRP A 27 26.05 20.75 28.31
CA TRP A 27 24.95 20.07 27.65
C TRP A 27 24.26 19.13 28.64
N VAL A 28 22.96 19.32 28.86
CA VAL A 28 22.12 18.43 29.67
C VAL A 28 21.38 17.46 28.74
N CYS A 29 21.55 16.16 28.95
CA CYS A 29 20.84 15.12 28.23
C CYS A 29 19.81 14.45 29.14
N MET A 30 18.53 14.48 28.75
CA MET A 30 17.41 13.93 29.51
C MET A 30 16.75 12.81 28.70
N ILE A 31 16.87 11.56 29.17
CA ILE A 31 16.21 10.40 28.57
C ILE A 31 15.13 9.92 29.54
N ASN A 32 13.88 9.91 29.06
CA ASN A 32 12.67 9.61 29.84
C ASN A 32 12.67 10.26 31.24
N PRO A 33 12.80 11.60 31.35
CA PRO A 33 12.88 12.29 32.63
C PRO A 33 11.57 12.16 33.42
N THR A 34 11.71 11.96 34.72
CA THR A 34 10.58 11.96 35.66
C THR A 34 10.08 13.38 35.93
N ALA A 35 8.85 13.53 36.45
CA ALA A 35 8.28 14.84 36.76
C ALA A 35 9.17 15.69 37.71
N GLY A 36 9.82 15.06 38.70
CA GLY A 36 10.76 15.75 39.60
C GLY A 36 12.04 16.21 38.90
N GLU A 37 12.57 15.44 37.94
CA GLU A 37 13.72 15.87 37.11
C GLU A 37 13.34 17.03 36.19
N ILE A 38 12.11 17.05 35.66
CA ILE A 38 11.58 18.15 34.86
C ILE A 38 11.47 19.42 35.70
N GLU A 39 10.94 19.34 36.93
CA GLU A 39 10.86 20.47 37.86
C GLU A 39 12.24 20.98 38.29
N GLU A 40 13.20 20.09 38.57
CA GLU A 40 14.57 20.46 38.92
C GLU A 40 15.27 21.23 37.78
N ILE A 41 15.19 20.74 36.55
CA ILE A 41 15.82 21.37 35.39
C ILE A 41 15.09 22.65 34.98
N SER A 42 13.76 22.67 35.01
CA SER A 42 12.94 23.85 34.75
C SER A 42 13.29 24.98 35.73
N GLY A 43 13.34 24.70 37.03
CA GLY A 43 13.67 25.68 38.06
C GLY A 43 15.12 26.16 38.04
N ARG A 44 16.09 25.28 37.73
CA ARG A 44 17.52 25.66 37.73
C ARG A 44 17.98 26.39 36.46
N LEU A 45 17.35 26.11 35.31
CA LEU A 45 17.72 26.72 34.02
C LEU A 45 16.71 27.77 33.53
N SER A 46 15.67 28.08 34.32
CA SER A 46 14.55 28.96 33.94
C SER A 46 13.87 28.55 32.63
N ILE A 47 13.78 27.24 32.37
CA ILE A 47 13.13 26.69 31.17
C ILE A 47 11.64 26.47 31.45
N PRO A 48 10.72 26.93 30.57
CA PRO A 48 9.31 26.60 30.67
C PRO A 48 9.08 25.08 30.78
N GLY A 49 8.37 24.63 31.81
CA GLY A 49 8.27 23.20 32.12
C GLY A 49 7.50 22.38 31.07
N ASP A 50 6.72 23.03 30.22
CA ASP A 50 6.07 22.49 29.03
C ASP A 50 7.07 22.23 27.89
N TYR A 51 8.10 23.06 27.71
CA TYR A 51 9.16 22.82 26.71
C TYR A 51 9.90 21.49 26.97
N LEU A 52 10.11 21.15 28.24
CA LEU A 52 10.70 19.86 28.65
C LEU A 52 9.72 18.69 28.49
N ARG A 53 8.41 18.93 28.51
CA ARG A 53 7.36 17.90 28.35
C ARG A 53 6.98 17.64 26.89
N ALA A 54 7.16 18.62 26.00
CA ALA A 54 6.85 18.50 24.58
C ALA A 54 7.47 17.25 23.94
N ALA A 55 8.74 16.96 24.23
CA ALA A 55 9.45 15.79 23.70
C ALA A 55 9.10 14.44 24.36
N LEU A 56 8.09 14.41 25.24
CA LEU A 56 7.58 13.21 25.92
C LEU A 56 6.22 12.76 25.39
N ASP A 57 5.53 13.61 24.62
CA ASP A 57 4.34 13.23 23.84
C ASP A 57 4.81 12.61 22.52
N GLU A 58 4.35 11.39 22.21
CA GLU A 58 4.73 10.71 20.95
C GLU A 58 4.09 11.35 19.71
N GLU A 59 3.06 12.20 19.86
CA GLU A 59 2.37 12.90 18.76
C GLU A 59 2.78 14.38 18.61
N GLU A 60 3.75 14.86 19.41
CA GLU A 60 4.25 16.24 19.32
C GLU A 60 4.85 16.52 17.94
N ARG A 61 4.55 17.69 17.38
CA ARG A 61 4.94 18.04 16.00
C ARG A 61 6.23 18.85 15.97
N PRO A 62 7.13 18.61 15.00
CA PRO A 62 8.29 19.45 14.79
C PRO A 62 7.95 20.93 14.62
N ARG A 63 8.52 21.78 15.47
CA ARG A 63 8.31 23.23 15.53
C ARG A 63 9.50 23.94 16.18
N THR A 64 9.60 25.24 15.93
CA THR A 64 10.51 26.15 16.63
C THR A 64 9.69 27.19 17.37
N GLU A 65 9.95 27.37 18.65
CA GLU A 65 9.31 28.34 19.53
C GLU A 65 10.38 29.10 20.34
N THR A 66 10.10 30.34 20.72
CA THR A 66 11.05 31.18 21.45
C THR A 66 10.32 32.14 22.35
N GLU A 67 10.61 32.08 23.65
CA GLU A 67 9.99 32.87 24.70
C GLU A 67 11.04 33.19 25.76
N ASP A 68 11.06 34.43 26.27
CA ASP A 68 11.98 34.91 27.32
C ASP A 68 13.48 34.57 27.13
N GLY A 69 13.93 34.47 25.87
CA GLY A 69 15.31 34.14 25.52
C GLY A 69 15.65 32.64 25.56
N VAL A 70 14.66 31.78 25.80
CA VAL A 70 14.74 30.32 25.66
C VAL A 70 14.15 29.93 24.31
N THR A 71 14.90 29.15 23.52
CA THR A 71 14.43 28.61 22.23
C THR A 71 14.18 27.12 22.35
N LEU A 72 12.97 26.65 22.04
CA LEU A 72 12.63 25.25 21.84
C LEU A 72 12.68 24.91 20.34
N ILE A 73 13.37 23.84 20.00
CA ILE A 73 13.35 23.23 18.66
C ILE A 73 12.93 21.77 18.85
N VAL A 74 11.72 21.41 18.43
CA VAL A 74 11.29 20.02 18.35
C VAL A 74 11.54 19.52 16.92
N ILE A 75 12.16 18.34 16.82
CA ILE A 75 12.32 17.61 15.56
C ILE A 75 11.96 16.15 15.73
N ASP A 76 11.50 15.53 14.65
CA ASP A 76 11.30 14.08 14.61
C ASP A 76 12.62 13.39 14.28
N ILE A 77 12.97 12.38 15.07
CA ILE A 77 14.13 11.51 14.82
C ILE A 77 13.69 10.07 14.48
N PRO A 78 14.36 9.39 13.53
CA PRO A 78 13.99 8.04 13.13
C PRO A 78 14.57 7.03 14.10
N VAL A 79 13.75 6.07 14.49
CA VAL A 79 14.13 4.99 15.41
C VAL A 79 13.67 3.62 14.89
N PRO A 80 14.46 2.56 15.08
CA PRO A 80 13.97 1.21 14.88
C PRO A 80 12.86 0.94 15.92
N TYR A 81 11.74 0.38 15.47
CA TYR A 81 10.63 0.09 16.38
C TYR A 81 10.86 -1.30 17.03
N PRO A 82 10.80 -1.44 18.37
CA PRO A 82 11.15 -2.71 19.02
C PRO A 82 10.15 -3.85 18.76
N GLU A 83 8.89 -3.53 18.47
CA GLU A 83 7.86 -4.56 18.22
C GLU A 83 7.83 -4.98 16.75
N GLN A 84 7.79 -6.29 16.52
CA GLN A 84 8.16 -6.95 15.25
C GLN A 84 7.26 -6.64 14.02
N THR A 85 6.23 -5.83 14.17
CA THR A 85 5.30 -5.50 13.08
C THR A 85 5.85 -4.37 12.21
N ILE A 86 6.14 -3.21 12.78
CA ILE A 86 6.72 -2.05 12.10
C ILE A 86 8.23 -2.08 12.31
N LEU A 87 9.03 -1.79 11.28
CA LEU A 87 10.49 -1.86 11.39
C LEU A 87 11.10 -0.53 11.84
N TYR A 88 10.54 0.60 11.38
CA TYR A 88 11.00 1.93 11.75
C TYR A 88 9.81 2.86 12.00
N THR A 89 9.96 3.72 12.99
CA THR A 89 9.03 4.82 13.28
C THR A 89 9.84 6.09 13.57
N THR A 90 9.15 7.18 13.86
CA THR A 90 9.75 8.41 14.39
C THR A 90 9.35 8.63 15.85
N MET A 91 10.09 9.50 16.53
CA MET A 91 9.74 10.06 17.84
C MET A 91 10.34 11.47 17.97
N PRO A 92 9.75 12.36 18.78
CA PRO A 92 10.30 13.70 18.94
C PRO A 92 11.60 13.71 19.77
N LEU A 93 12.46 14.65 19.42
CA LEU A 93 13.62 15.12 20.15
C LEU A 93 13.43 16.63 20.37
N GLY A 94 13.29 17.03 21.63
CA GLY A 94 13.27 18.43 22.03
C GLY A 94 14.70 18.92 22.27
N ILE A 95 15.07 20.02 21.61
CA ILE A 95 16.36 20.69 21.79
C ILE A 95 16.05 22.09 22.32
N ILE A 96 16.32 22.32 23.60
CA ILE A 96 16.13 23.61 24.25
C ILE A 96 17.48 24.32 24.32
N VAL A 97 17.53 25.56 23.85
CA VAL A 97 18.72 26.42 23.91
C VAL A 97 18.42 27.59 24.84
N THR A 98 19.23 27.73 25.90
CA THR A 98 19.17 28.86 26.84
C THR A 98 20.35 29.81 26.61
N SER A 99 20.53 30.83 27.47
CA SER A 99 21.70 31.73 27.46
C SER A 99 23.03 30.98 27.54
N ASP A 100 23.11 29.96 28.40
CA ASP A 100 24.38 29.34 28.80
C ASP A 100 24.46 27.83 28.57
N THR A 101 23.33 27.14 28.32
CA THR A 101 23.28 25.68 28.19
C THR A 101 22.42 25.22 27.01
N ILE A 102 22.64 23.97 26.57
CA ILE A 102 21.70 23.23 25.74
C ILE A 102 21.13 22.07 26.55
N VAL A 103 19.82 21.83 26.42
CA VAL A 103 19.13 20.66 26.96
C VAL A 103 18.54 19.85 25.81
N THR A 104 18.81 18.55 25.76
CA THR A 104 18.16 17.63 24.82
C THR A 104 17.27 16.66 25.58
N VAL A 105 16.00 16.56 25.20
CA VAL A 105 15.00 15.68 25.82
C VAL A 105 14.45 14.69 24.81
N CYS A 106 14.44 13.41 25.17
CA CYS A 106 13.80 12.34 24.39
C CYS A 106 13.07 11.36 25.30
N LEU A 107 11.98 10.76 24.80
CA LEU A 107 11.30 9.64 25.47
C LEU A 107 12.15 8.36 25.54
N ARG A 108 13.06 8.13 24.57
CA ARG A 108 13.94 6.94 24.52
C ARG A 108 15.38 7.30 24.14
N ASP A 109 16.30 6.43 24.55
CA ASP A 109 17.69 6.48 24.07
C ASP A 109 17.75 6.24 22.55
N ASN A 110 18.67 6.92 21.88
CA ASN A 110 18.71 7.00 20.42
C ASN A 110 20.13 7.24 19.89
N PRO A 111 20.45 6.75 18.67
CA PRO A 111 21.81 6.75 18.17
C PRO A 111 22.35 8.16 17.84
N ILE A 112 21.47 9.15 17.61
CA ILE A 112 21.86 10.56 17.37
C ILE A 112 22.51 11.14 18.62
N VAL A 113 21.82 11.08 19.76
CA VAL A 113 22.35 11.54 21.05
C VAL A 113 23.63 10.79 21.43
N GLN A 114 23.64 9.46 21.24
CA GLN A 114 24.80 8.62 21.50
C GLN A 114 26.04 8.97 20.65
N ASP A 115 25.90 9.59 19.48
CA ASP A 115 27.06 9.99 18.67
C ASP A 115 27.88 11.11 19.33
N PHE A 116 27.24 12.00 20.08
CA PHE A 116 27.88 13.10 20.80
C PHE A 116 28.51 12.64 22.11
N THR A 117 27.88 11.71 22.83
CA THR A 117 28.44 11.12 24.06
C THR A 117 29.62 10.20 23.77
N ASN A 118 29.58 9.46 22.66
CA ASN A 118 30.63 8.50 22.26
C ASN A 118 31.72 9.13 21.38
N ALA A 119 31.82 10.46 21.32
CA ALA A 119 32.80 11.22 20.54
C ALA A 119 32.89 10.82 19.04
N ARG A 120 31.77 10.40 18.44
CA ARG A 120 31.68 10.06 17.00
C ARG A 120 31.53 11.30 16.12
N VAL A 121 31.15 12.44 16.69
CA VAL A 121 31.06 13.74 16.02
C VAL A 121 32.40 14.49 16.15
N LYS A 122 33.02 14.81 15.01
CA LYS A 122 34.28 15.58 14.96
C LYS A 122 34.03 17.06 15.23
N LEU A 123 35.01 17.74 15.85
CA LEU A 123 34.97 19.18 16.15
C LEU A 123 33.69 19.60 16.90
N PHE A 124 33.23 18.72 17.81
CA PHE A 124 32.10 18.99 18.68
C PHE A 124 32.54 19.79 19.91
N TYR A 125 31.78 20.85 20.22
CA TYR A 125 32.00 21.74 21.35
C TYR A 125 30.65 22.10 21.98
N THR A 126 30.38 21.67 23.22
CA THR A 126 29.09 21.88 23.91
C THR A 126 28.69 23.36 24.02
N PHE A 127 29.68 24.27 24.09
CA PHE A 127 29.44 25.72 24.13
C PHE A 127 29.10 26.36 22.78
N LYS A 128 29.35 25.70 21.63
CA LYS A 128 29.00 26.22 20.29
C LYS A 128 27.56 25.88 19.97
N LYS A 129 26.62 26.52 20.66
CA LYS A 129 25.19 26.18 20.68
C LYS A 129 24.56 26.02 19.29
N THR A 130 24.70 27.01 18.41
CA THR A 130 24.19 26.97 17.02
C THR A 130 24.73 25.77 16.26
N ARG A 131 26.06 25.61 16.22
CA ARG A 131 26.74 24.49 15.57
C ARG A 131 26.32 23.12 16.14
N PHE A 132 26.07 23.02 17.44
CA PHE A 132 25.60 21.78 18.05
C PHE A 132 24.19 21.41 17.57
N VAL A 133 23.25 22.36 17.56
CA VAL A 133 21.90 22.15 16.99
C VAL A 133 21.99 21.68 15.54
N LEU A 134 22.80 22.36 14.71
CA LEU A 134 23.01 21.98 13.31
C LEU A 134 23.65 20.60 13.15
N GLN A 135 24.62 20.24 14.00
CA GLN A 135 25.21 18.90 14.02
C GLN A 135 24.17 17.83 14.40
N ILE A 136 23.25 18.10 15.35
CA ILE A 136 22.15 17.18 15.67
C ILE A 136 21.25 16.97 14.45
N LEU A 137 20.86 18.07 13.77
CA LEU A 137 20.04 18.03 12.56
C LEU A 137 20.74 17.26 11.41
N PHE A 138 22.06 17.45 11.24
CA PHE A 138 22.86 16.71 10.25
C PHE A 138 22.91 15.20 10.53
N ARG A 139 23.13 14.82 11.80
CA ARG A 139 23.04 13.41 12.22
C ARG A 139 21.64 12.86 12.00
N ASN A 140 20.59 13.64 12.26
CA ASN A 140 19.21 13.23 12.02
C ASN A 140 18.96 12.87 10.55
N ALA A 141 19.26 13.78 9.62
CA ALA A 141 19.16 13.55 8.17
C ALA A 141 19.98 12.32 7.74
N SER A 142 21.22 12.19 8.25
CA SER A 142 22.09 11.03 8.01
C SER A 142 21.43 9.70 8.41
N TYR A 143 20.76 9.64 9.56
CA TYR A 143 20.06 8.43 10.02
C TYR A 143 18.82 8.12 9.19
N PHE A 144 18.02 9.13 8.81
CA PHE A 144 16.90 8.93 7.88
C PHE A 144 17.39 8.30 6.58
N LEU A 145 18.43 8.85 5.95
CA LEU A 145 19.03 8.30 4.72
C LEU A 145 19.62 6.91 4.90
N GLN A 146 20.19 6.61 6.09
CA GLN A 146 20.69 5.28 6.42
C GLN A 146 19.56 4.25 6.55
N TYR A 147 18.42 4.61 7.15
CA TYR A 147 17.28 3.71 7.31
C TYR A 147 16.45 3.57 6.03
N LEU A 148 16.30 4.63 5.24
CA LEU A 148 15.67 4.57 3.90
C LEU A 148 16.37 3.55 2.99
N ARG A 149 17.71 3.55 2.97
CA ARG A 149 18.51 2.52 2.25
C ARG A 149 18.41 1.11 2.83
N GLN A 150 17.99 0.95 4.09
CA GLN A 150 17.68 -0.37 4.66
C GLN A 150 16.28 -0.84 4.27
N ILE A 151 15.30 0.07 4.27
CA ILE A 151 13.93 -0.17 3.82
C ILE A 151 13.91 -0.59 2.36
N GLU A 152 14.61 0.11 1.47
CA GLU A 152 14.76 -0.22 0.04
C GLU A 152 15.23 -1.67 -0.15
N ARG A 153 16.41 -2.02 0.37
CA ARG A 153 17.00 -3.37 0.24
C ARG A 153 16.13 -4.49 0.82
N LEU A 154 15.34 -4.18 1.84
CA LEU A 154 14.42 -5.14 2.44
C LEU A 154 13.13 -5.27 1.62
N SER A 155 12.63 -4.16 1.07
CA SER A 155 11.51 -4.14 0.11
C SER A 155 11.84 -4.98 -1.12
N ASP A 156 13.02 -4.80 -1.72
CA ASP A 156 13.47 -5.59 -2.87
C ASP A 156 13.52 -7.10 -2.56
N ARG A 157 14.04 -7.45 -1.38
CA ARG A 157 14.10 -8.86 -0.94
C ARG A 157 12.70 -9.45 -0.79
N ILE A 158 11.81 -8.77 -0.09
CA ILE A 158 10.43 -9.26 0.13
C ILE A 158 9.67 -9.30 -1.21
N GLY A 159 9.89 -8.34 -2.11
CA GLY A 159 9.33 -8.36 -3.47
C GLY A 159 9.80 -9.57 -4.29
N ALA A 160 11.07 -9.97 -4.16
CA ALA A 160 11.60 -11.17 -4.80
C ALA A 160 11.01 -12.47 -4.20
N GLU A 161 10.85 -12.55 -2.87
CA GLU A 161 10.21 -13.69 -2.18
C GLU A 161 8.71 -13.81 -2.50
N LEU A 162 8.02 -12.66 -2.63
CA LEU A 162 6.59 -12.59 -2.95
C LEU A 162 6.32 -13.01 -4.41
N ASN A 163 7.20 -12.65 -5.35
CA ASN A 163 7.15 -13.15 -6.73
C ASN A 163 7.21 -14.68 -6.83
N GLN A 164 7.90 -15.36 -5.91
CA GLN A 164 8.03 -16.82 -5.93
C GLN A 164 6.87 -17.55 -5.28
N SER A 165 6.24 -16.96 -4.25
CA SER A 165 5.34 -17.71 -3.35
C SER A 165 3.98 -17.06 -3.07
N MET A 166 3.76 -15.78 -3.43
CA MET A 166 2.51 -15.02 -3.24
C MET A 166 1.84 -15.21 -1.86
N ARG A 167 2.65 -15.31 -0.80
CA ARG A 167 2.18 -15.54 0.57
C ARG A 167 1.70 -14.25 1.24
N ASN A 168 0.64 -14.35 2.05
CA ASN A 168 0.08 -13.21 2.80
C ASN A 168 1.07 -12.54 3.77
N ARG A 169 2.05 -13.28 4.29
CA ARG A 169 3.05 -12.76 5.23
C ARG A 169 3.90 -11.67 4.58
N GLU A 170 4.38 -11.91 3.37
CA GLU A 170 5.21 -11.00 2.60
C GLU A 170 4.43 -9.73 2.23
N LEU A 171 3.16 -9.85 1.84
CA LEU A 171 2.27 -8.71 1.65
C LEU A 171 2.14 -7.85 2.92
N ILE A 172 1.98 -8.46 4.10
CA ILE A 172 1.94 -7.75 5.39
C ILE A 172 3.29 -7.06 5.69
N GLN A 173 4.41 -7.70 5.37
CA GLN A 173 5.74 -7.07 5.54
C GLN A 173 5.92 -5.86 4.61
N LEU A 174 5.49 -5.93 3.35
CA LEU A 174 5.46 -4.79 2.43
C LEU A 174 4.55 -3.65 2.96
N MET A 175 3.36 -3.98 3.50
CA MET A 175 2.47 -2.99 4.14
C MET A 175 3.16 -2.27 5.33
N ASN A 176 3.93 -2.99 6.14
CA ASN A 176 4.60 -2.42 7.30
C ASN A 176 5.81 -1.54 6.90
N LEU A 177 6.53 -1.90 5.82
CA LEU A 177 7.53 -1.03 5.22
C LEU A 177 6.89 0.26 4.66
N LYS A 178 5.75 0.15 3.96
CA LYS A 178 4.98 1.30 3.49
C LYS A 178 4.56 2.21 4.64
N LYS A 179 4.10 1.65 5.76
CA LYS A 179 3.77 2.42 6.97
C LYS A 179 4.99 3.16 7.53
N SER A 180 6.15 2.51 7.57
CA SER A 180 7.43 3.15 7.99
C SER A 180 7.81 4.32 7.07
N LEU A 181 7.68 4.16 5.74
CA LEU A 181 7.95 5.20 4.75
C LEU A 181 7.00 6.39 4.86
N VAL A 182 5.72 6.16 5.18
CA VAL A 182 4.74 7.23 5.42
C VAL A 182 5.12 8.05 6.65
N TYR A 183 5.46 7.41 7.78
CA TYR A 183 5.96 8.13 8.96
C TYR A 183 7.20 8.96 8.65
N PHE A 184 8.20 8.37 7.99
CA PHE A 184 9.41 9.09 7.59
C PHE A 184 9.11 10.28 6.67
N SER A 185 8.27 10.11 5.64
CA SER A 185 7.91 11.18 4.71
C SER A 185 7.19 12.34 5.42
N THR A 186 6.29 12.04 6.36
CA THR A 186 5.61 13.07 7.17
C THR A 186 6.61 13.81 8.06
N SER A 187 7.39 13.09 8.85
CA SER A 187 8.37 13.67 9.78
C SER A 187 9.47 14.48 9.07
N LEU A 188 10.00 14.00 7.95
CA LEU A 188 11.01 14.73 7.16
C LEU A 188 10.47 16.05 6.58
N ARG A 189 9.19 16.08 6.18
CA ARG A 189 8.51 17.32 5.73
C ARG A 189 8.29 18.29 6.89
N SER A 190 7.90 17.80 8.07
CA SER A 190 7.80 18.63 9.28
C SER A 190 9.16 19.21 9.68
N ASN A 191 10.22 18.39 9.67
CA ASN A 191 11.59 18.83 9.91
C ASN A 191 12.07 19.86 8.87
N GLN A 192 11.68 19.75 7.60
CA GLN A 192 12.01 20.75 6.58
C GLN A 192 11.48 22.14 6.94
N ILE A 193 10.25 22.22 7.47
CA ILE A 193 9.64 23.50 7.90
C ILE A 193 10.44 24.12 9.06
N VAL A 194 10.98 23.30 9.97
CA VAL A 194 11.87 23.74 11.05
C VAL A 194 13.20 24.27 10.50
N LEU A 195 13.79 23.59 9.52
CA LEU A 195 15.04 24.02 8.86
C LEU A 195 14.86 25.34 8.09
N ASP A 196 13.81 25.45 7.28
CA ASP A 196 13.51 26.66 6.49
C ASP A 196 13.21 27.88 7.40
N LYS A 197 12.54 27.66 8.55
CA LYS A 197 12.36 28.69 9.58
C LYS A 197 13.69 29.10 10.22
N THR A 198 14.61 28.17 10.43
CA THR A 198 15.92 28.43 11.05
C THR A 198 16.77 29.35 10.17
N LEU A 199 16.76 29.15 8.84
CA LEU A 199 17.34 30.08 7.87
C LEU A 199 16.74 31.50 7.97
N THR A 200 15.41 31.58 8.10
CA THR A 200 14.66 32.83 7.91
C THR A 200 14.64 33.72 9.16
N PHE A 201 14.48 33.12 10.35
CA PHE A 201 14.23 33.86 11.60
C PHE A 201 15.41 33.88 12.57
N GLN A 202 16.52 33.19 12.24
CA GLN A 202 17.78 33.14 13.02
C GLN A 202 17.59 33.22 14.55
N PRO A 203 16.82 32.29 15.18
CA PRO A 203 16.64 32.28 16.64
C PRO A 203 17.97 32.04 17.39
N LEU A 204 18.98 31.55 16.67
CA LEU A 204 20.33 31.32 17.13
C LEU A 204 21.31 32.16 16.31
N ARG A 205 22.35 32.71 16.96
CA ARG A 205 23.40 33.47 16.29
C ARG A 205 24.18 32.57 15.33
N MET A 206 24.03 32.78 14.04
CA MET A 206 24.76 32.06 12.99
C MET A 206 26.10 32.73 12.67
N TYR A 207 27.08 31.90 12.31
CA TYR A 207 28.35 32.28 11.71
C TYR A 207 28.43 31.72 10.28
N GLU A 208 29.46 32.10 9.51
CA GLU A 208 29.63 31.66 8.11
C GLU A 208 29.70 30.13 7.99
N ASP A 209 30.62 29.48 8.70
CA ASP A 209 30.69 28.01 8.91
C ASP A 209 29.35 27.33 9.25
N ASP A 210 28.51 28.00 10.04
CA ASP A 210 27.23 27.46 10.52
C ASP A 210 26.13 27.64 9.46
N THR A 211 26.32 28.54 8.48
CA THR A 211 25.40 28.73 7.36
C THR A 211 25.60 27.62 6.33
N ASP A 212 26.84 27.35 5.93
CA ASP A 212 27.19 26.23 5.05
C ASP A 212 26.68 24.89 5.61
N LEU A 213 26.88 24.65 6.91
CA LEU A 213 26.39 23.44 7.57
C LEU A 213 24.84 23.35 7.57
N LEU A 214 24.13 24.48 7.65
CA LEU A 214 22.66 24.47 7.55
C LEU A 214 22.19 24.19 6.11
N GLU A 215 22.90 24.69 5.10
CA GLU A 215 22.63 24.35 3.69
C GLU A 215 22.83 22.86 3.42
N ASP A 216 23.94 22.26 3.88
CA ASP A 216 24.19 20.81 3.82
C ASP A 216 23.04 20.01 4.48
N VAL A 217 22.62 20.39 5.69
CA VAL A 217 21.50 19.75 6.40
C VAL A 217 20.21 19.82 5.59
N ILE A 218 19.93 20.94 4.94
CA ILE A 218 18.74 21.14 4.11
C ILE A 218 18.79 20.29 2.84
N ILE A 219 19.96 20.16 2.20
CA ILE A 219 20.15 19.32 1.03
C ILE A 219 19.90 17.84 1.38
N GLU A 220 20.54 17.34 2.45
CA GLU A 220 20.39 15.96 2.92
C GLU A 220 18.94 15.66 3.35
N ASN A 221 18.25 16.60 4.03
CA ASN A 221 16.85 16.43 4.42
C ASN A 221 15.90 16.42 3.19
N LYS A 222 16.12 17.30 2.20
CA LYS A 222 15.36 17.29 0.93
C LYS A 222 15.54 15.98 0.18
N GLN A 223 16.78 15.49 0.07
CA GLN A 223 17.07 14.19 -0.53
C GLN A 223 16.33 13.05 0.20
N ALA A 224 16.28 13.07 1.54
CA ALA A 224 15.55 12.09 2.31
C ALA A 224 14.03 12.13 2.03
N ILE A 225 13.43 13.32 1.86
CA ILE A 225 12.01 13.47 1.47
C ILE A 225 11.75 12.84 0.10
N GLU A 226 12.61 13.12 -0.88
CA GLU A 226 12.48 12.59 -2.24
C GLU A 226 12.61 11.05 -2.27
N MET A 227 13.58 10.50 -1.54
CA MET A 227 13.76 9.06 -1.38
C MET A 227 12.56 8.40 -0.69
N ALA A 228 12.09 8.95 0.44
CA ALA A 228 10.92 8.43 1.16
C ALA A 228 9.65 8.44 0.29
N SER A 229 9.44 9.52 -0.47
CA SER A 229 8.32 9.64 -1.40
C SER A 229 8.43 8.62 -2.55
N THR A 230 9.60 8.49 -3.16
CA THR A 230 9.86 7.59 -4.29
C THR A 230 9.65 6.13 -3.90
N TYR A 231 10.24 5.70 -2.79
CA TYR A 231 10.07 4.33 -2.29
C TYR A 231 8.63 4.03 -1.89
N SER A 232 7.89 5.00 -1.33
CA SER A 232 6.47 4.84 -0.99
C SER A 232 5.60 4.64 -2.24
N THR A 233 5.90 5.35 -3.34
CA THR A 233 5.24 5.17 -4.63
C THR A 233 5.54 3.79 -5.22
N ILE A 234 6.82 3.43 -5.38
CA ILE A 234 7.24 2.13 -5.94
C ILE A 234 6.59 0.96 -5.17
N LEU A 235 6.57 1.03 -3.84
CA LEU A 235 5.99 -0.01 -2.99
C LEU A 235 4.46 -0.09 -3.14
N SER A 236 3.79 1.03 -3.39
CA SER A 236 2.35 1.07 -3.68
C SER A 236 2.03 0.43 -5.03
N GLU A 237 2.72 0.86 -6.10
CA GLU A 237 2.56 0.31 -7.44
C GLU A 237 2.87 -1.20 -7.49
N THR A 238 3.88 -1.63 -6.73
CA THR A 238 4.25 -3.04 -6.57
C THR A 238 3.13 -3.84 -5.89
N MET A 239 2.53 -3.33 -4.82
CA MET A 239 1.39 -3.98 -4.17
C MET A 239 0.17 -4.09 -5.09
N ASP A 240 -0.13 -3.03 -5.86
CA ASP A 240 -1.26 -3.01 -6.80
C ASP A 240 -1.04 -4.00 -7.96
N ALA A 241 0.20 -4.11 -8.46
CA ALA A 241 0.59 -5.14 -9.43
C ALA A 241 0.39 -6.56 -8.88
N PHE A 242 0.78 -6.82 -7.63
CA PHE A 242 0.53 -8.13 -7.00
C PHE A 242 -0.96 -8.41 -6.79
N ALA A 243 -1.77 -7.42 -6.41
CA ALA A 243 -3.22 -7.57 -6.32
C ALA A 243 -3.85 -7.93 -7.68
N SER A 244 -3.36 -7.32 -8.77
CA SER A 244 -3.76 -7.65 -10.15
C SER A 244 -3.39 -9.09 -10.55
N ILE A 245 -2.17 -9.54 -10.23
CA ILE A 245 -1.73 -10.92 -10.48
C ILE A 245 -2.60 -11.94 -9.71
N ILE A 246 -2.89 -11.69 -8.43
CA ILE A 246 -3.76 -12.53 -7.61
C ILE A 246 -5.17 -12.62 -8.22
N SER A 247 -5.75 -11.48 -8.63
CA SER A 247 -7.06 -11.41 -9.29
C SER A 247 -7.09 -12.21 -10.61
N ASN A 248 -6.04 -12.08 -11.44
CA ASN A 248 -5.91 -12.84 -12.68
C ASN A 248 -5.79 -14.35 -12.43
N ASN A 249 -5.00 -14.77 -11.44
CA ASN A 249 -4.85 -16.18 -11.07
C ASN A 249 -6.17 -16.77 -10.55
N PHE A 250 -6.91 -16.04 -9.72
CA PHE A 250 -8.24 -16.44 -9.26
C PHE A 250 -9.24 -16.57 -10.43
N ASN A 251 -9.25 -15.61 -11.35
CA ASN A 251 -10.07 -15.67 -12.58
C ASN A 251 -9.73 -16.89 -13.44
N ASN A 252 -8.45 -17.25 -13.55
CA ASN A 252 -8.02 -18.43 -14.31
C ASN A 252 -8.45 -19.75 -13.62
N ILE A 253 -8.34 -19.84 -12.30
CA ILE A 253 -8.85 -21.00 -11.51
C ILE A 253 -10.37 -21.14 -11.66
N LEU A 254 -11.12 -20.03 -11.58
CA LEU A 254 -12.57 -20.05 -11.77
C LEU A 254 -12.97 -20.50 -13.19
N LYS A 255 -12.27 -20.02 -14.23
CA LYS A 255 -12.47 -20.47 -15.62
C LYS A 255 -12.23 -21.97 -15.79
N LEU A 256 -11.19 -22.52 -15.13
CA LEU A 256 -10.91 -23.96 -15.15
C LEU A 256 -12.02 -24.76 -14.44
N LEU A 257 -12.41 -24.36 -13.24
CA LEU A 257 -13.45 -25.07 -12.48
C LEU A 257 -14.82 -25.01 -13.20
N THR A 258 -15.19 -23.85 -13.74
CA THR A 258 -16.44 -23.72 -14.51
C THR A 258 -16.40 -24.50 -15.83
N SER A 259 -15.27 -24.56 -16.54
CA SER A 259 -15.18 -25.35 -17.77
C SER A 259 -15.34 -26.85 -17.50
N ILE A 260 -14.67 -27.39 -16.46
CA ILE A 260 -14.88 -28.78 -15.99
C ILE A 260 -16.33 -29.00 -15.58
N THR A 261 -16.93 -28.06 -14.85
CA THR A 261 -18.34 -28.15 -14.41
C THR A 261 -19.30 -28.22 -15.60
N ILE A 262 -19.11 -27.40 -16.64
CA ILE A 262 -19.94 -27.43 -17.86
C ILE A 262 -19.75 -28.75 -18.62
N ILE A 263 -18.51 -29.24 -18.75
CA ILE A 263 -18.20 -30.52 -19.39
C ILE A 263 -18.94 -31.68 -18.71
N LEU A 264 -19.02 -31.68 -17.38
CA LEU A 264 -19.71 -32.73 -16.62
C LEU A 264 -21.24 -32.55 -16.58
N ALA A 265 -21.71 -31.31 -16.50
CA ALA A 265 -23.13 -30.98 -16.37
C ALA A 265 -23.98 -31.38 -17.59
N VAL A 266 -23.46 -31.22 -18.81
CA VAL A 266 -24.24 -31.52 -20.03
C VAL A 266 -24.53 -33.03 -20.19
N PRO A 267 -23.54 -33.94 -20.10
CA PRO A 267 -23.81 -35.38 -20.14
C PRO A 267 -24.68 -35.86 -18.96
N THR A 268 -24.46 -35.34 -17.74
CA THR A 268 -25.29 -35.72 -16.59
C THR A 268 -26.74 -35.24 -16.72
N MET A 269 -26.98 -34.06 -17.28
CA MET A 269 -28.33 -33.59 -17.59
C MET A 269 -29.02 -34.49 -18.63
N ILE A 270 -28.33 -34.86 -19.70
CA ILE A 270 -28.86 -35.76 -20.74
C ILE A 270 -29.15 -37.16 -20.17
N ALA A 271 -28.23 -37.72 -19.38
CA ALA A 271 -28.42 -39.00 -18.71
C ALA A 271 -29.59 -38.96 -17.70
N SER A 272 -29.76 -37.85 -16.98
CA SER A 272 -30.90 -37.65 -16.07
C SER A 272 -32.24 -37.68 -16.82
N PHE A 273 -32.36 -36.98 -17.96
CA PHE A 273 -33.56 -37.03 -18.79
C PHE A 273 -33.85 -38.44 -19.35
N LEU A 274 -32.81 -39.20 -19.75
CA LEU A 274 -32.98 -40.59 -20.19
C LEU A 274 -33.30 -41.56 -19.05
N GLY A 275 -32.93 -41.24 -17.81
CA GLY A 275 -33.30 -41.99 -16.61
C GLY A 275 -34.74 -41.77 -16.15
N MET A 276 -35.50 -40.88 -16.80
CA MET A 276 -36.92 -40.67 -16.51
C MET A 276 -37.75 -41.78 -17.18
N ASN A 277 -38.65 -42.41 -16.42
CA ASN A 277 -39.58 -43.45 -16.91
C ASN A 277 -40.73 -42.86 -17.76
N VAL A 278 -40.38 -42.14 -18.83
CA VAL A 278 -41.27 -41.46 -19.78
C VAL A 278 -40.83 -41.91 -21.19
N PRO A 279 -41.75 -42.13 -22.15
CA PRO A 279 -41.36 -42.51 -23.51
C PRO A 279 -40.42 -41.47 -24.14
N VAL A 280 -39.17 -41.87 -24.41
CA VAL A 280 -38.13 -41.00 -24.98
C VAL A 280 -37.91 -41.28 -26.47
N PRO A 281 -37.54 -40.27 -27.29
CA PRO A 281 -37.15 -40.50 -28.68
C PRO A 281 -35.91 -41.40 -28.75
N LEU A 282 -35.86 -42.27 -29.78
CA LEU A 282 -34.86 -43.34 -29.98
C LEU A 282 -34.87 -44.51 -28.98
N GLN A 283 -35.89 -44.65 -28.12
CA GLN A 283 -36.00 -45.77 -27.18
C GLN A 283 -36.03 -47.15 -27.85
N ASP A 284 -36.72 -47.29 -29.00
CA ASP A 284 -36.88 -48.56 -29.72
C ASP A 284 -35.70 -48.88 -30.67
N ASN A 285 -34.70 -48.01 -30.77
CA ASN A 285 -33.55 -48.20 -31.66
C ASN A 285 -32.38 -48.83 -30.90
N PRO A 286 -31.84 -50.00 -31.31
CA PRO A 286 -30.73 -50.65 -30.61
C PRO A 286 -29.43 -49.81 -30.56
N TYR A 287 -29.28 -48.79 -31.41
CA TYR A 287 -28.16 -47.84 -31.39
C TYR A 287 -28.48 -46.51 -30.69
N GLY A 288 -29.71 -46.31 -30.19
CA GLY A 288 -30.18 -45.03 -29.63
C GLY A 288 -29.29 -44.50 -28.49
N PHE A 289 -28.88 -45.38 -27.58
CA PHE A 289 -27.95 -45.04 -26.48
C PHE A 289 -26.61 -44.49 -26.99
N LEU A 290 -26.01 -45.13 -28.00
CA LEU A 290 -24.73 -44.70 -28.57
C LEU A 290 -24.84 -43.36 -29.29
N ILE A 291 -25.93 -43.15 -30.05
CA ILE A 291 -26.20 -41.88 -30.76
C ILE A 291 -26.28 -40.71 -29.77
N ILE A 292 -26.96 -40.90 -28.63
CA ILE A 292 -27.11 -39.85 -27.62
C ILE A 292 -25.78 -39.59 -26.88
N MET A 293 -25.02 -40.64 -26.54
CA MET A 293 -23.68 -40.50 -25.97
C MET A 293 -22.75 -39.70 -26.90
N PHE A 294 -22.64 -40.06 -28.18
CA PHE A 294 -21.78 -39.34 -29.14
C PHE A 294 -22.21 -37.89 -29.37
N SER A 295 -23.51 -37.61 -29.48
CA SER A 295 -24.01 -36.23 -29.64
C SER A 295 -23.80 -35.35 -28.39
N SER A 296 -23.84 -35.93 -27.18
CA SER A 296 -23.46 -35.22 -25.95
C SER A 296 -21.98 -34.82 -25.95
N HIS A 297 -21.11 -35.71 -26.41
CA HIS A 297 -19.67 -35.47 -26.44
C HIS A 297 -19.25 -34.55 -27.60
N LEU A 298 -20.06 -34.44 -28.65
CA LEU A 298 -19.82 -33.52 -29.77
C LEU A 298 -20.19 -32.06 -29.43
N THR A 299 -21.23 -31.86 -28.61
CA THR A 299 -21.76 -30.51 -28.28
C THR A 299 -20.94 -29.79 -27.19
N VAL A 300 -20.35 -30.52 -26.25
CA VAL A 300 -19.53 -29.95 -25.17
C VAL A 300 -18.27 -29.20 -25.67
N PRO A 301 -17.47 -29.72 -26.62
CA PRO A 301 -16.32 -29.01 -27.18
C PRO A 301 -16.66 -27.73 -27.97
N GLU A 302 -17.86 -27.58 -28.53
CA GLU A 302 -18.26 -26.31 -29.18
C GLU A 302 -18.57 -25.20 -28.16
N LEU A 303 -18.92 -25.54 -26.91
CA LEU A 303 -19.24 -24.59 -25.84
C LEU A 303 -18.00 -24.05 -25.11
N LEU A 304 -16.92 -24.84 -25.02
CA LEU A 304 -15.69 -24.47 -24.31
C LEU A 304 -15.00 -23.20 -24.85
N PRO A 305 -14.82 -23.03 -26.19
CA PRO A 305 -14.16 -21.85 -26.78
C PRO A 305 -14.95 -20.54 -26.63
N LEU A 306 -16.25 -20.61 -26.34
CA LEU A 306 -17.08 -19.44 -26.03
C LEU A 306 -16.77 -18.88 -24.64
N TRP A 307 -16.44 -19.74 -23.67
CA TRP A 307 -16.07 -19.36 -22.31
C TRP A 307 -14.59 -18.99 -22.15
N GLY A 308 -13.71 -19.65 -22.92
CA GLY A 308 -12.26 -19.43 -22.87
C GLY A 308 -11.74 -18.13 -23.47
N ARG A 309 -12.58 -17.30 -24.11
CA ARG A 309 -12.15 -16.03 -24.73
C ARG A 309 -11.77 -14.99 -23.67
N PRO A 310 -10.68 -14.24 -23.87
CA PRO A 310 -10.29 -13.18 -22.95
C PRO A 310 -11.35 -12.06 -22.95
N THR A 311 -11.76 -11.65 -21.75
CA THR A 311 -12.77 -10.61 -21.49
C THR A 311 -12.31 -9.18 -21.81
N SER A 312 -11.16 -9.02 -22.47
CA SER A 312 -10.54 -7.72 -22.78
C SER A 312 -11.16 -6.99 -23.98
N LYS A 313 -12.19 -7.55 -24.61
CA LYS A 313 -12.95 -6.90 -25.69
C LYS A 313 -14.46 -7.07 -25.52
N PRO A 314 -15.24 -5.99 -25.44
CA PRO A 314 -16.71 -6.04 -25.51
C PRO A 314 -17.17 -6.14 -26.97
N GLU A 315 -16.80 -7.20 -27.68
CA GLU A 315 -17.37 -7.50 -29.00
C GLU A 315 -18.74 -8.18 -28.81
N GLY A 316 -19.78 -7.34 -28.78
CA GLY A 316 -21.11 -7.72 -28.28
C GLY A 316 -21.89 -8.73 -29.13
N PHE A 317 -22.70 -9.54 -28.43
CA PHE A 317 -23.93 -10.25 -28.86
C PHE A 317 -23.93 -11.17 -30.10
N SER A 318 -22.99 -11.08 -31.03
CA SER A 318 -23.01 -11.81 -32.31
C SER A 318 -22.88 -13.34 -32.12
N CYS A 319 -22.08 -13.78 -31.13
CA CYS A 319 -21.77 -15.19 -30.92
C CYS A 319 -22.92 -16.02 -30.33
N SER A 320 -23.74 -15.44 -29.43
CA SER A 320 -24.95 -16.10 -28.90
C SER A 320 -25.98 -16.37 -30.00
N LEU A 321 -26.05 -15.49 -31.01
CA LEU A 321 -26.94 -15.68 -32.16
C LEU A 321 -26.48 -16.87 -33.02
N THR A 322 -25.17 -17.04 -33.21
CA THR A 322 -24.59 -18.17 -33.96
C THR A 322 -24.86 -19.50 -33.25
N LEU A 323 -24.72 -19.55 -31.92
CA LEU A 323 -25.00 -20.75 -31.13
C LEU A 323 -26.49 -21.11 -31.18
N ALA A 324 -27.39 -20.13 -30.99
CA ALA A 324 -28.83 -20.33 -31.10
C ALA A 324 -29.25 -20.79 -32.51
N LEU A 325 -28.63 -20.26 -33.56
CA LEU A 325 -28.86 -20.70 -34.94
C LEU A 325 -28.38 -22.13 -35.21
N ARG A 326 -27.22 -22.54 -34.66
CA ARG A 326 -26.70 -23.91 -34.82
C ARG A 326 -27.47 -24.96 -34.01
N VAL A 327 -27.81 -24.69 -32.75
CA VAL A 327 -28.69 -25.57 -31.97
C VAL A 327 -30.05 -25.72 -32.67
N ARG A 328 -30.58 -24.62 -33.22
CA ARG A 328 -31.81 -24.66 -34.04
C ARG A 328 -31.61 -25.46 -35.33
N GLN A 329 -30.46 -25.41 -36.00
CA GLN A 329 -30.16 -26.25 -37.17
C GLN A 329 -30.08 -27.74 -36.81
N VAL A 330 -29.47 -28.13 -35.69
CA VAL A 330 -29.40 -29.53 -35.24
C VAL A 330 -30.80 -30.07 -34.93
N ILE A 331 -31.63 -29.29 -34.24
CA ILE A 331 -33.04 -29.64 -33.97
C ILE A 331 -33.85 -29.74 -35.28
N ILE A 332 -33.61 -28.84 -36.25
CA ILE A 332 -34.26 -28.89 -37.57
C ILE A 332 -33.79 -30.09 -38.40
N LEU A 333 -32.51 -30.49 -38.35
CA LEU A 333 -32.03 -31.71 -39.02
C LEU A 333 -32.70 -32.96 -38.45
N HIS A 334 -32.82 -33.05 -37.12
CA HIS A 334 -33.56 -34.15 -36.47
C HIS A 334 -35.05 -34.15 -36.86
N ALA A 335 -35.68 -32.97 -37.00
CA ALA A 335 -37.06 -32.86 -37.46
C ALA A 335 -37.22 -33.22 -38.95
N ALA A 336 -36.24 -32.88 -39.80
CA ALA A 336 -36.25 -33.19 -41.23
C ALA A 336 -36.06 -34.69 -41.50
N CYS A 337 -35.19 -35.36 -40.75
CA CYS A 337 -35.01 -36.82 -40.84
C CYS A 337 -36.31 -37.58 -40.51
N ARG A 338 -37.16 -37.01 -39.63
CA ARG A 338 -38.48 -37.56 -39.28
C ARG A 338 -39.55 -37.40 -40.37
N ALA A 339 -39.28 -36.65 -41.44
CA ALA A 339 -40.24 -36.41 -42.52
C ALA A 339 -40.11 -37.43 -43.68
N ASP A 340 -38.98 -38.12 -43.79
CA ASP A 340 -38.66 -39.01 -44.93
C ASP A 340 -39.24 -40.42 -44.75
N GLU A 341 -39.41 -40.89 -43.51
CA GLU A 341 -40.00 -42.20 -43.21
C GLU A 341 -41.54 -42.23 -43.29
N SER A 342 -42.21 -41.07 -43.36
CA SER A 342 -43.69 -41.02 -43.43
C SER A 342 -44.19 -40.90 -44.87
N GLY A 343 -44.26 -42.02 -45.59
CA GLY A 343 -44.79 -42.11 -46.95
C GLY A 343 -46.27 -41.70 -47.07
N ARG A 344 -46.53 -40.41 -47.29
CA ARG A 344 -47.84 -39.85 -47.67
C ARG A 344 -47.67 -38.79 -48.76
N PRO A 345 -48.44 -38.83 -49.86
CA PRO A 345 -48.31 -37.86 -50.94
C PRO A 345 -49.01 -36.54 -50.58
N GLY A 346 -48.41 -35.41 -50.96
CA GLY A 346 -49.18 -34.18 -51.19
C GLY A 346 -48.90 -32.96 -50.31
N VAL A 347 -47.65 -32.54 -50.13
CA VAL A 347 -47.32 -31.10 -50.00
C VAL A 347 -46.10 -30.80 -50.86
N ARG A 348 -46.26 -29.98 -51.91
CA ARG A 348 -45.18 -29.57 -52.80
C ARG A 348 -44.71 -28.17 -52.41
N CYS A 349 -43.59 -28.08 -51.70
CA CYS A 349 -42.98 -26.80 -51.32
C CYS A 349 -41.91 -26.41 -52.34
N THR A 350 -42.20 -25.40 -53.16
CA THR A 350 -41.21 -24.75 -54.04
C THR A 350 -40.51 -23.60 -53.32
N PRO A 351 -39.19 -23.39 -53.50
CA PRO A 351 -38.47 -22.31 -52.85
C PRO A 351 -38.59 -21.00 -53.65
N GLU A 352 -39.13 -19.96 -53.03
CA GLU A 352 -38.88 -18.56 -53.41
C GLU A 352 -38.34 -17.79 -52.21
N GLY A 353 -37.69 -16.65 -52.48
CA GLY A 353 -36.68 -16.05 -51.61
C GLY A 353 -37.10 -15.73 -50.17
N SER A 354 -36.22 -16.11 -49.23
CA SER A 354 -36.05 -15.47 -47.91
C SER A 354 -37.31 -15.17 -47.07
N GLY A 355 -38.22 -16.13 -46.88
CA GLY A 355 -39.15 -16.07 -45.74
C GLY A 355 -40.40 -16.93 -45.84
N TRP A 356 -40.69 -17.68 -44.76
CA TRP A 356 -41.98 -18.39 -44.60
C TRP A 356 -42.99 -17.50 -43.86
N ARG A 357 -44.03 -17.01 -44.55
CA ARG A 357 -45.21 -16.41 -43.89
C ARG A 357 -46.30 -17.46 -43.68
N ARG A 358 -46.73 -17.66 -42.43
CA ARG A 358 -48.08 -18.16 -42.13
C ARG A 358 -49.10 -17.11 -42.61
N LYS A 359 -50.14 -17.52 -43.35
CA LYS A 359 -51.38 -16.74 -43.43
C LYS A 359 -52.03 -16.80 -42.03
N SER A 360 -52.09 -15.65 -41.37
CA SER A 360 -52.75 -15.48 -40.07
C SER A 360 -53.83 -14.41 -40.23
N GLY A 361 -55.02 -14.67 -39.71
CA GLY A 361 -56.04 -13.63 -39.55
C GLY A 361 -55.66 -12.63 -38.46
N ALA A 362 -56.11 -11.38 -38.63
CA ALA A 362 -56.21 -10.31 -37.64
C ALA A 362 -57.08 -10.74 -36.41
N VAL A 363 -57.18 -10.11 -35.22
CA VAL A 363 -56.65 -8.89 -34.52
C VAL A 363 -57.10 -9.03 -33.02
N ALA A 364 -56.48 -8.53 -31.94
CA ALA A 364 -55.16 -7.91 -31.67
C ALA A 364 -54.86 -7.84 -30.13
N LEU A 365 -54.06 -6.83 -29.75
CA LEU A 365 -53.67 -6.25 -28.44
C LEU A 365 -54.79 -6.12 -27.37
N GLY A 366 -54.51 -5.93 -26.06
CA GLY A 366 -53.23 -5.86 -25.35
C GLY A 366 -53.15 -4.78 -24.24
N THR A 367 -52.68 -5.18 -23.06
CA THR A 367 -52.06 -4.36 -21.96
C THR A 367 -52.86 -3.34 -21.13
N THR A 368 -52.75 -3.51 -19.80
CA THR A 368 -53.08 -2.56 -18.73
C THR A 368 -51.85 -1.75 -18.31
N ARG A 369 -51.94 -0.42 -18.15
CA ARG A 369 -50.97 0.37 -17.34
C ARG A 369 -51.58 1.65 -16.74
N TYR A 370 -51.42 1.75 -15.41
CA TYR A 370 -51.16 2.88 -14.52
C TYR A 370 -51.66 4.32 -14.77
N ILE A 371 -52.06 4.89 -13.63
CA ILE A 371 -52.52 6.25 -13.34
C ILE A 371 -51.35 7.25 -13.26
N THR A 372 -51.54 8.43 -13.86
CA THR A 372 -51.18 9.75 -13.29
C THR A 372 -52.10 10.78 -13.91
N ASP A 373 -52.81 11.55 -13.08
CA ASP A 373 -53.75 12.61 -13.50
C ASP A 373 -53.36 13.92 -12.78
N PRO A 374 -53.34 15.09 -13.45
CA PRO A 374 -53.08 16.37 -12.81
C PRO A 374 -54.35 17.22 -12.66
N THR A 375 -54.76 17.53 -11.42
CA THR A 375 -55.45 18.77 -11.04
C THR A 375 -55.35 19.01 -9.55
#